data_AF-A0A7C1DN88-F1
#
_entry.id   AF-A0A7C1DN88-F1
#
_cell.length_a   1.000
_cell.length_b   1.000
_cell.length_c   1.000
_cell.angle_alpha   90.00
_cell.angle_beta   90.00
_cell.angle_gamma   90.00
#
_symmetry.space_group_name_H-M   'P 1'
#
loop_
_entity.id
_entity.type
_entity.pdbx_description
1 polymer ?
#
loop_
_entity_poly.entity_id
_entity_poly.type
_entity_poly.pdbx_seq_one_letter_code
_entity_poly.pdbx_strand_id
1 'polypeptide(L)'
;MKMKKYFSVILPMILACSFGLVFSTPAYAAKQLEVGNTSVNSSEDERQCDVPITLKGDFSDVNGLAFTLTYDSDVFEFLGLVQADKEVYNGDDYDPPDQEPSADTIENALFYIANPIEEEGRVMMAAAAANYIVNDTNDVVPFIARFRVYEGADPGVYEIGAQKTVIGPDTAAEAGYNEPTELDVAVGLDPEGEPTDAVSYTVELIAGSITVTSTHILSGKVTVNGEVLDSVQVMVMEGDEIVGVYPLDEDGNFEITVLDSGMTFTVKAVYGSEVSGVLEPGEGDVYNWDGLGLGAVSGTVYDLSDGRQAMVHVESEETQLEKIFMLTGDGSDQEYVVDKLLPGDDYIVSIVGTGIQVIYYDGQTDIENATFVTVEADSVTEGIDFTVEEDTGPILDIDANGQTNPFTDVVMIVRYLFGFRGQTLIQGAIDLEGNRNTASDVEAYIAAILSAGYLDVDGNGVISPFEDVVMIVRRLFGFSGTALISGAIGSGSTRDADEIAVYIDS
;
A
#
# COMPACT_ATOMS: atom_id res chain seq x y z
N MET A 1 13.84 -41.43 75.87
CA MET A 1 12.92 -42.56 76.17
C MET A 1 13.18 -43.68 75.14
N LYS A 2 12.87 -44.95 75.46
CA LYS A 2 13.06 -46.16 74.60
C LYS A 2 12.30 -46.02 73.25
N MET A 3 12.61 -46.70 72.12
CA MET A 3 13.62 -47.73 71.76
C MET A 3 13.69 -47.89 70.21
N LYS A 4 14.85 -48.34 69.65
CA LYS A 4 15.10 -49.32 68.54
C LYS A 4 14.04 -49.47 67.40
N LYS A 5 14.32 -49.72 66.10
CA LYS A 5 15.47 -50.12 65.23
C LYS A 5 14.92 -50.01 63.75
N TYR A 6 15.62 -50.21 62.61
CA TYR A 6 16.98 -50.66 62.25
C TYR A 6 17.37 -50.10 60.84
N PHE A 7 18.50 -50.56 60.28
CA PHE A 7 18.93 -50.44 58.86
C PHE A 7 18.43 -51.61 58.01
N SER A 8 18.30 -51.47 56.67
CA SER A 8 19.26 -52.09 55.71
C SER A 8 18.96 -51.77 54.23
N VAL A 9 20.05 -51.60 53.48
CA VAL A 9 20.17 -51.65 52.01
C VAL A 9 19.87 -53.08 51.50
N ILE A 10 19.36 -53.23 50.26
CA ILE A 10 19.83 -54.14 49.17
C ILE A 10 18.78 -54.26 48.03
N LEU A 11 19.26 -54.01 46.80
CA LEU A 11 18.76 -54.46 45.49
C LEU A 11 19.90 -55.34 44.91
N PRO A 12 19.71 -56.34 44.01
CA PRO A 12 18.52 -56.83 43.27
C PRO A 12 18.22 -58.35 43.52
N MET A 13 17.25 -58.94 42.79
CA MET A 13 17.46 -60.07 41.85
C MET A 13 16.23 -61.00 41.68
N ILE A 14 15.57 -60.86 40.52
CA ILE A 14 14.97 -61.91 39.66
C ILE A 14 14.25 -63.11 40.33
N LEU A 15 12.93 -63.22 40.09
CA LEU A 15 12.33 -64.49 39.67
C LEU A 15 11.30 -64.24 38.55
N ALA A 16 11.23 -65.16 37.59
CA ALA A 16 10.59 -64.95 36.30
C ALA A 16 9.10 -65.32 36.24
N CYS A 17 8.44 -64.68 35.27
CA CYS A 17 7.21 -65.04 34.58
C CYS A 17 6.51 -66.37 34.93
N SER A 18 5.22 -66.27 35.22
CA SER A 18 4.22 -67.17 34.66
C SER A 18 3.07 -66.34 34.06
N PHE A 19 2.86 -66.53 32.76
CA PHE A 19 1.86 -65.82 31.96
C PHE A 19 0.43 -66.11 32.47
N GLY A 20 -0.26 -65.06 32.91
CA GLY A 20 -1.72 -64.99 32.86
C GLY A 20 -2.10 -63.99 31.79
N LEU A 21 -2.30 -64.45 30.54
CA LEU A 21 -2.86 -63.63 29.47
C LEU A 21 -4.33 -63.34 29.77
N VAL A 22 -4.57 -62.27 30.53
CA VAL A 22 -5.79 -61.49 30.37
C VAL A 22 -5.55 -60.65 29.13
N PHE A 23 -6.27 -60.95 28.05
CA PHE A 23 -6.35 -60.04 26.90
C PHE A 23 -7.12 -58.81 27.37
N SER A 24 -6.39 -57.76 27.77
CA SER A 24 -6.96 -56.41 27.74
C SER A 24 -7.14 -56.04 26.28
N THR A 25 -8.38 -55.78 25.87
CA THR A 25 -8.63 -55.04 24.63
C THR A 25 -7.84 -53.73 24.67
N PRO A 26 -7.33 -53.24 23.52
CA PRO A 26 -6.75 -51.91 23.48
C PRO A 26 -7.81 -50.91 23.95
N ALA A 27 -7.44 -50.04 24.90
CA ALA A 27 -8.26 -48.89 25.22
C ALA A 27 -8.13 -47.92 24.04
N TYR A 28 -9.09 -47.98 23.12
CA TYR A 28 -9.29 -46.90 22.14
C TYR A 28 -9.48 -45.59 22.90
N ALA A 29 -9.01 -44.49 22.30
CA ALA A 29 -9.34 -43.16 22.81
C ALA A 29 -10.87 -43.00 22.80
N ALA A 30 -11.42 -42.23 23.73
CA ALA A 30 -12.83 -41.88 23.66
C ALA A 30 -13.06 -41.07 22.38
N LYS A 31 -14.14 -41.36 21.63
CA LYS A 31 -14.54 -40.54 20.48
C LYS A 31 -14.87 -39.13 20.98
N GLN A 32 -14.37 -38.11 20.31
CA GLN A 32 -14.65 -36.71 20.64
C GLN A 32 -15.19 -35.99 19.41
N LEU A 33 -16.10 -35.04 19.63
CA LEU A 33 -16.48 -34.01 18.66
C LEU A 33 -16.09 -32.67 19.28
N GLU A 34 -15.10 -32.04 18.68
CA GLU A 34 -14.46 -30.82 19.15
C GLU A 34 -14.80 -29.66 18.21
N VAL A 35 -15.47 -28.65 18.76
CA VAL A 35 -15.71 -27.38 18.07
C VAL A 35 -14.43 -26.55 18.13
N GLY A 36 -14.00 -26.02 16.99
CA GLY A 36 -12.78 -25.24 16.87
C GLY A 36 -12.84 -23.86 17.53
N ASN A 37 -11.68 -23.19 17.54
CA ASN A 37 -11.56 -21.79 17.96
C ASN A 37 -11.18 -20.94 16.76
N THR A 38 -11.80 -19.76 16.64
CA THR A 38 -11.56 -18.81 15.54
C THR A 38 -11.74 -17.36 16.03
N SER A 39 -11.52 -16.39 15.15
CA SER A 39 -11.73 -14.97 15.42
C SER A 39 -12.43 -14.27 14.27
N VAL A 40 -13.12 -13.17 14.56
CA VAL A 40 -13.82 -12.34 13.57
C VAL A 40 -13.92 -10.90 14.05
N ASN A 41 -13.75 -9.94 13.14
CA ASN A 41 -13.87 -8.52 13.48
C ASN A 41 -15.29 -8.02 13.17
N SER A 42 -15.98 -7.46 14.17
CA SER A 42 -17.36 -6.94 14.06
C SER A 42 -17.48 -5.64 13.25
N SER A 43 -16.35 -5.07 12.85
CA SER A 43 -16.23 -3.81 12.10
C SER A 43 -15.78 -3.98 10.64
N GLU A 44 -15.49 -5.20 10.20
CA GLU A 44 -15.23 -5.52 8.79
C GLU A 44 -16.53 -5.51 7.95
N ASP A 45 -16.39 -5.62 6.61
CA ASP A 45 -17.51 -5.71 5.68
C ASP A 45 -18.14 -7.12 5.65
N GLU A 46 -17.32 -8.18 5.55
CA GLU A 46 -17.84 -9.56 5.38
C GLU A 46 -18.29 -10.20 6.70
N ARG A 47 -17.61 -9.87 7.81
CA ARG A 47 -17.88 -10.27 9.20
C ARG A 47 -18.08 -11.76 9.42
N GLN A 48 -17.48 -12.61 8.58
CA GLN A 48 -17.68 -14.05 8.56
C GLN A 48 -16.49 -14.79 9.13
N CYS A 49 -16.76 -15.88 9.86
CA CYS A 49 -15.74 -16.81 10.31
C CYS A 49 -16.20 -18.25 10.21
N ASP A 50 -15.20 -19.12 10.04
CA ASP A 50 -15.37 -20.55 9.84
C ASP A 50 -14.90 -21.29 11.10
N VAL A 51 -15.81 -22.05 11.71
CA VAL A 51 -15.57 -22.85 12.93
C VAL A 51 -15.50 -24.34 12.54
N PRO A 52 -14.30 -24.95 12.51
CA PRO A 52 -14.18 -26.38 12.15
C PRO A 52 -14.77 -27.26 13.26
N ILE A 53 -15.52 -28.29 12.87
CA ILE A 53 -16.03 -29.33 13.76
C ILE A 53 -15.17 -30.57 13.55
N THR A 54 -14.30 -30.90 14.51
CA THR A 54 -13.31 -31.98 14.40
C THR A 54 -13.81 -33.24 15.10
N LEU A 55 -13.78 -34.38 14.42
CA LEU A 55 -13.98 -35.69 15.03
C LEU A 55 -12.62 -36.29 15.38
N LYS A 56 -12.47 -36.79 16.62
CA LYS A 56 -11.22 -37.37 17.11
C LYS A 56 -11.43 -38.72 17.78
N GLY A 57 -10.39 -39.55 17.80
CA GLY A 57 -10.43 -40.83 18.52
C GLY A 57 -11.13 -41.95 17.76
N ASP A 58 -10.89 -42.04 16.45
CA ASP A 58 -11.38 -43.06 15.51
C ASP A 58 -12.90 -43.01 15.26
N PHE A 59 -13.29 -42.67 14.04
CA PHE A 59 -14.69 -42.66 13.55
C PHE A 59 -14.87 -43.57 12.31
N SER A 60 -13.98 -44.56 12.13
CA SER A 60 -14.02 -45.52 11.01
C SER A 60 -15.13 -46.59 11.08
N ASP A 61 -15.99 -46.48 12.09
CA ASP A 61 -17.12 -47.34 12.43
C ASP A 61 -18.46 -46.57 12.52
N VAL A 62 -18.46 -45.25 12.26
CA VAL A 62 -19.63 -44.37 12.34
C VAL A 62 -20.14 -44.01 10.94
N ASN A 63 -21.46 -44.04 10.73
CA ASN A 63 -22.11 -43.63 9.47
C ASN A 63 -23.05 -42.44 9.64
N GLY A 64 -23.56 -42.19 10.85
CA GLY A 64 -24.49 -41.11 11.15
C GLY A 64 -24.08 -40.30 12.37
N LEU A 65 -24.37 -39.00 12.33
CA LEU A 65 -24.13 -38.05 13.42
C LEU A 65 -25.40 -37.27 13.75
N ALA A 66 -25.61 -36.96 15.03
CA ALA A 66 -26.68 -36.08 15.49
C ALA A 66 -26.22 -35.25 16.70
N PHE A 67 -25.97 -33.96 16.49
CA PHE A 67 -25.54 -33.05 17.55
C PHE A 67 -26.15 -31.66 17.37
N THR A 68 -26.10 -30.86 18.43
CA THR A 68 -26.66 -29.52 18.43
C THR A 68 -25.56 -28.53 18.78
N LEU A 69 -25.35 -27.54 17.91
CA LEU A 69 -24.50 -26.39 18.20
C LEU A 69 -25.33 -25.33 18.94
N THR A 70 -24.68 -24.62 19.85
CA THR A 70 -25.25 -23.47 20.57
C THR A 70 -24.29 -22.28 20.51
N TYR A 71 -24.82 -21.09 20.26
CA TYR A 71 -24.10 -19.84 20.12
C TYR A 71 -24.92 -18.68 20.70
N ASP A 72 -24.31 -17.50 20.85
CA ASP A 72 -25.02 -16.29 21.29
C ASP A 72 -25.77 -15.66 20.09
N SER A 73 -27.10 -15.74 20.10
CA SER A 73 -27.97 -15.22 19.03
C SER A 73 -28.10 -13.70 18.98
N ASP A 74 -27.71 -12.98 20.04
CA ASP A 74 -27.63 -11.52 20.01
C ASP A 74 -26.32 -11.05 19.34
N VAL A 75 -25.38 -11.97 19.06
CA VAL A 75 -24.02 -11.67 18.57
C VAL A 75 -23.72 -12.29 17.20
N PHE A 76 -24.26 -13.49 16.92
CA PHE A 76 -23.99 -14.20 15.66
C PHE A 76 -25.25 -14.61 14.88
N GLU A 77 -25.07 -14.70 13.56
CA GLU A 77 -25.95 -15.34 12.58
C GLU A 77 -25.26 -16.63 12.10
N PHE A 78 -25.92 -17.78 12.16
CA PHE A 78 -25.41 -19.01 11.54
C PHE A 78 -25.77 -19.03 10.05
N LEU A 79 -24.76 -19.12 9.17
CA LEU A 79 -24.95 -19.04 7.72
C LEU A 79 -25.08 -20.40 7.03
N GLY A 80 -24.75 -21.49 7.71
CA GLY A 80 -24.75 -22.83 7.14
C GLY A 80 -23.42 -23.57 7.34
N LEU A 81 -23.27 -24.69 6.65
CA LEU A 81 -22.03 -25.46 6.63
C LEU A 81 -21.29 -25.25 5.31
N VAL A 82 -19.97 -25.15 5.38
CA VAL A 82 -19.09 -25.15 4.21
C VAL A 82 -18.26 -26.43 4.15
N GLN A 83 -17.83 -26.76 2.94
CA GLN A 83 -17.06 -27.97 2.64
C GLN A 83 -15.72 -27.98 3.39
N ALA A 84 -15.39 -29.16 3.93
CA ALA A 84 -14.18 -29.41 4.71
C ALA A 84 -13.43 -30.62 4.11
N ASP A 85 -12.92 -31.55 4.94
CA ASP A 85 -12.18 -32.73 4.47
C ASP A 85 -13.06 -33.71 3.66
N LYS A 86 -14.38 -33.69 3.91
CA LYS A 86 -15.37 -34.51 3.21
C LYS A 86 -16.30 -33.62 2.38
N GLU A 87 -16.73 -34.10 1.22
CA GLU A 87 -17.80 -33.43 0.47
C GLU A 87 -19.10 -33.50 1.29
N VAL A 88 -19.67 -32.33 1.58
CA VAL A 88 -20.93 -32.21 2.31
C VAL A 88 -22.01 -31.65 1.40
N TYR A 89 -23.20 -32.23 1.47
CA TYR A 89 -24.37 -31.78 0.69
C TYR A 89 -25.57 -31.62 1.61
N ASN A 90 -26.33 -30.54 1.42
CA ASN A 90 -27.60 -30.36 2.11
C ASN A 90 -28.61 -31.40 1.59
N GLY A 91 -29.26 -32.13 2.49
CA GLY A 91 -30.28 -33.12 2.15
C GLY A 91 -31.53 -32.50 1.51
N ASP A 92 -31.87 -31.27 1.90
CA ASP A 92 -33.07 -30.57 1.41
C ASP A 92 -32.96 -30.19 -0.07
N ASP A 93 -31.74 -30.06 -0.62
CA ASP A 93 -31.52 -29.79 -2.05
C ASP A 93 -32.00 -30.96 -2.96
N TYR A 94 -32.30 -32.13 -2.38
CA TYR A 94 -32.70 -33.34 -3.07
C TYR A 94 -34.18 -33.74 -2.87
N ASP A 95 -35.00 -32.90 -2.21
CA ASP A 95 -36.46 -33.06 -2.13
C ASP A 95 -37.17 -31.98 -2.99
N PRO A 96 -37.90 -32.34 -4.08
CA PRO A 96 -38.31 -33.67 -4.52
C PRO A 96 -37.25 -34.42 -5.37
N PRO A 97 -37.34 -35.76 -5.45
CA PRO A 97 -36.27 -36.66 -5.95
C PRO A 97 -35.94 -36.59 -7.46
N ASP A 98 -36.44 -35.61 -8.20
CA ASP A 98 -36.09 -35.41 -9.62
C ASP A 98 -34.62 -34.93 -9.81
N GLN A 99 -33.87 -34.73 -8.71
CA GLN A 99 -32.46 -34.33 -8.69
C GLN A 99 -31.52 -35.34 -7.99
N GLU A 100 -31.91 -36.61 -7.84
CA GLU A 100 -31.12 -37.65 -7.14
C GLU A 100 -29.59 -37.57 -7.41
N PRO A 101 -28.74 -37.56 -6.35
CA PRO A 101 -27.30 -37.48 -6.48
C PRO A 101 -26.73 -38.73 -7.15
N SER A 102 -25.56 -38.60 -7.77
CA SER A 102 -24.92 -39.75 -8.44
C SER A 102 -24.52 -40.83 -7.44
N ALA A 103 -24.47 -42.10 -7.86
CA ALA A 103 -24.02 -43.19 -6.99
C ALA A 103 -22.61 -42.95 -6.40
N ASP A 104 -21.73 -42.32 -7.17
CA ASP A 104 -20.37 -41.93 -6.75
C ASP A 104 -20.40 -40.82 -5.67
N THR A 105 -21.33 -39.86 -5.81
CA THR A 105 -21.61 -38.85 -4.79
C THR A 105 -22.16 -39.48 -3.50
N ILE A 106 -23.12 -40.41 -3.62
CA ILE A 106 -23.71 -41.14 -2.50
C ILE A 106 -22.65 -41.97 -1.74
N GLU A 107 -21.72 -42.59 -2.47
CA GLU A 107 -20.67 -43.45 -1.93
C GLU A 107 -19.61 -42.67 -1.12
N ASN A 108 -19.26 -41.45 -1.55
CA ASN A 108 -18.14 -40.70 -1.02
C ASN A 108 -18.54 -39.53 -0.09
N ALA A 109 -19.73 -38.98 -0.21
CA ALA A 109 -20.13 -37.75 0.48
C ALA A 109 -20.79 -37.98 1.85
N LEU A 110 -21.05 -36.87 2.54
CA LEU A 110 -21.79 -36.79 3.80
C LEU A 110 -23.00 -35.86 3.59
N PHE A 111 -24.20 -36.42 3.64
CA PHE A 111 -25.44 -35.65 3.50
C PHE A 111 -25.85 -35.14 4.88
N TYR A 112 -26.19 -33.85 4.99
CA TYR A 112 -26.57 -33.23 6.25
C TYR A 112 -27.88 -32.46 6.15
N ILE A 113 -28.55 -32.28 7.29
CA ILE A 113 -29.61 -31.31 7.48
C ILE A 113 -29.21 -30.48 8.69
N ALA A 114 -29.20 -29.16 8.53
CA ALA A 114 -28.95 -28.20 9.59
C ALA A 114 -30.23 -27.38 9.80
N ASN A 115 -30.85 -27.51 10.97
CA ASN A 115 -32.07 -26.79 11.33
C ASN A 115 -31.73 -25.70 12.36
N PRO A 116 -31.44 -24.46 11.93
CA PRO A 116 -31.21 -23.34 12.83
C PRO A 116 -32.53 -22.85 13.44
N ILE A 117 -32.49 -22.58 14.74
CA ILE A 117 -33.51 -21.88 15.50
C ILE A 117 -32.84 -20.59 15.98
N GLU A 118 -32.83 -19.60 15.10
CA GLU A 118 -32.04 -18.36 15.22
C GLU A 118 -32.30 -17.63 16.55
N GLU A 119 -33.58 -17.47 16.94
CA GLU A 119 -33.98 -16.81 18.19
C GLU A 119 -33.46 -17.51 19.46
N GLU A 120 -33.08 -18.78 19.38
CA GLU A 120 -32.52 -19.57 20.50
C GLU A 120 -31.01 -19.80 20.39
N GLY A 121 -30.34 -19.26 19.37
CA GLY A 121 -28.90 -19.45 19.17
C GLY A 121 -28.54 -20.92 18.99
N ARG A 122 -29.38 -21.71 18.33
CA ARG A 122 -29.28 -23.17 18.27
C ARG A 122 -29.29 -23.68 16.84
N VAL A 123 -28.41 -24.62 16.50
CA VAL A 123 -28.47 -25.38 15.23
C VAL A 123 -28.54 -26.87 15.54
N MET A 124 -29.67 -27.50 15.22
CA MET A 124 -29.80 -28.96 15.28
C MET A 124 -29.22 -29.56 14.00
N MET A 125 -28.19 -30.38 14.13
CA MET A 125 -27.46 -30.98 13.01
C MET A 125 -27.70 -32.49 12.99
N ALA A 126 -28.06 -33.02 11.83
CA ALA A 126 -28.10 -34.44 11.55
C ALA A 126 -27.33 -34.71 10.25
N ALA A 127 -26.52 -35.76 10.21
CA ALA A 127 -25.78 -36.13 9.00
C ALA A 127 -25.65 -37.65 8.84
N ALA A 128 -25.58 -38.11 7.59
CA ALA A 128 -25.46 -39.52 7.23
C ALA A 128 -24.61 -39.72 5.97
N ALA A 129 -23.83 -40.79 5.94
CA ALA A 129 -23.05 -41.24 4.79
C ALA A 129 -23.33 -42.73 4.50
N ALA A 130 -23.29 -43.13 3.22
CA ALA A 130 -23.50 -44.54 2.84
C ALA A 130 -22.35 -45.45 3.31
N ASN A 131 -21.13 -44.92 3.29
CA ASN A 131 -19.93 -45.52 3.88
C ASN A 131 -19.60 -44.86 5.23
N TYR A 132 -18.61 -45.40 5.95
CA TYR A 132 -18.15 -44.81 7.20
C TYR A 132 -17.66 -43.36 6.98
N ILE A 133 -17.76 -42.54 8.04
CA ILE A 133 -17.42 -41.12 7.97
C ILE A 133 -15.93 -40.96 7.64
N VAL A 134 -15.08 -41.79 8.25
CA VAL A 134 -13.62 -41.86 8.02
C VAL A 134 -13.25 -43.26 7.50
N ASN A 135 -12.22 -43.34 6.67
CA ASN A 135 -11.70 -44.62 6.15
C ASN A 135 -10.48 -45.15 6.93
N ASP A 136 -10.05 -44.43 7.97
CA ASP A 136 -8.95 -44.77 8.87
C ASP A 136 -9.20 -44.15 10.27
N THR A 137 -8.21 -44.26 11.16
CA THR A 137 -8.33 -43.84 12.56
C THR A 137 -7.87 -42.39 12.81
N ASN A 138 -7.67 -41.57 11.77
CA ASN A 138 -7.19 -40.20 11.93
C ASN A 138 -8.33 -39.26 12.38
N ASP A 139 -7.94 -38.12 12.95
CA ASP A 139 -8.85 -37.01 13.20
C ASP A 139 -9.30 -36.40 11.86
N VAL A 140 -10.54 -35.94 11.76
CA VAL A 140 -11.14 -35.39 10.52
C VAL A 140 -12.01 -34.17 10.83
N VAL A 141 -12.09 -33.22 9.91
CA VAL A 141 -13.05 -32.12 9.94
C VAL A 141 -14.14 -32.39 8.89
N PRO A 142 -15.25 -33.09 9.25
CA PRO A 142 -16.37 -33.31 8.32
C PRO A 142 -17.19 -32.06 8.04
N PHE A 143 -17.21 -31.07 8.95
CA PHE A 143 -18.00 -29.86 8.82
C PHE A 143 -17.19 -28.64 9.23
N ILE A 144 -17.40 -27.54 8.52
CA ILE A 144 -17.06 -26.20 9.00
C ILE A 144 -18.37 -25.45 9.15
N ALA A 145 -18.69 -25.02 10.38
CA ALA A 145 -19.85 -24.20 10.67
C ALA A 145 -19.49 -22.73 10.44
N ARG A 146 -20.18 -22.08 9.49
CA ARG A 146 -19.95 -20.68 9.17
C ARG A 146 -20.88 -19.77 9.96
N PHE A 147 -20.30 -18.77 10.60
CA PHE A 147 -21.02 -17.74 11.33
C PHE A 147 -20.72 -16.36 10.73
N ARG A 148 -21.65 -15.42 10.90
CA ARG A 148 -21.40 -13.99 10.77
C ARG A 148 -21.59 -13.32 12.13
N VAL A 149 -20.70 -12.42 12.51
CA VAL A 149 -20.90 -11.54 13.68
C VAL A 149 -21.73 -10.32 13.28
N TYR A 150 -22.64 -9.86 14.15
CA TYR A 150 -23.38 -8.63 13.92
C TYR A 150 -22.48 -7.39 14.02
N GLU A 151 -22.86 -6.35 13.29
CA GLU A 151 -22.13 -5.08 13.24
C GLU A 151 -22.08 -4.42 14.61
N GLY A 152 -20.87 -4.08 15.07
CA GLY A 152 -20.68 -3.43 16.37
C GLY A 152 -20.98 -4.32 17.59
N ALA A 153 -20.97 -5.65 17.43
CA ALA A 153 -20.95 -6.57 18.55
C ALA A 153 -19.73 -6.30 19.46
N ASP A 154 -19.95 -6.42 20.78
CA ASP A 154 -18.93 -6.15 21.81
C ASP A 154 -17.71 -7.07 21.64
N PRO A 155 -16.47 -6.55 21.76
CA PRO A 155 -15.27 -7.39 21.74
C PRO A 155 -15.23 -8.37 22.92
N GLY A 156 -14.95 -9.64 22.65
CA GLY A 156 -14.99 -10.70 23.66
C GLY A 156 -14.76 -12.10 23.10
N VAL A 157 -14.67 -13.09 23.99
CA VAL A 157 -14.61 -14.51 23.62
C VAL A 157 -15.97 -15.13 23.89
N TYR A 158 -16.62 -15.62 22.84
CA TYR A 158 -17.95 -16.21 22.88
C TYR A 158 -17.86 -17.71 22.67
N GLU A 159 -18.51 -18.49 23.54
CA GLU A 159 -18.52 -19.95 23.47
C GLU A 159 -19.40 -20.44 22.30
N ILE A 160 -18.88 -21.37 21.51
CA ILE A 160 -19.67 -22.18 20.57
C ILE A 160 -19.78 -23.58 21.16
N GLY A 161 -20.88 -23.81 21.86
CA GLY A 161 -21.16 -25.05 22.57
C GLY A 161 -21.58 -26.18 21.64
N ALA A 162 -21.31 -27.42 22.06
CA ALA A 162 -21.83 -28.63 21.43
C ALA A 162 -22.55 -29.48 22.49
N GLN A 163 -23.78 -29.87 22.20
CA GLN A 163 -24.62 -30.70 23.07
C GLN A 163 -25.32 -31.83 22.30
N LYS A 164 -25.82 -32.84 23.02
CA LYS A 164 -26.67 -33.86 22.42
C LYS A 164 -27.93 -33.22 21.84
N THR A 165 -28.34 -33.67 20.65
CA THR A 165 -29.62 -33.23 20.09
C THR A 165 -30.77 -33.81 20.89
N VAL A 166 -31.65 -32.95 21.37
CA VAL A 166 -32.95 -33.32 21.94
C VAL A 166 -34.02 -32.95 20.93
N ILE A 167 -34.79 -33.93 20.46
CA ILE A 167 -36.04 -33.65 19.75
C ILE A 167 -37.02 -33.14 20.82
N GLY A 168 -37.27 -31.83 20.81
CA GLY A 168 -38.06 -31.11 21.81
C GLY A 168 -39.57 -31.36 21.68
N PRO A 169 -40.41 -30.92 22.63
CA PRO A 169 -41.87 -31.14 22.58
C PRO A 169 -42.59 -30.43 21.43
N ASP A 170 -41.94 -29.41 20.86
CA ASP A 170 -42.30 -28.67 19.65
C ASP A 170 -42.10 -29.51 18.37
N THR A 171 -41.00 -30.25 18.28
CA THR A 171 -40.60 -31.05 17.10
C THR A 171 -40.95 -32.54 17.25
N ALA A 172 -41.11 -33.05 18.46
CA ALA A 172 -41.35 -34.46 18.78
C ALA A 172 -42.62 -35.00 18.12
N ALA A 173 -43.75 -34.30 18.26
CA ALA A 173 -45.02 -34.77 17.72
C ALA A 173 -45.01 -34.86 16.18
N GLU A 174 -44.29 -33.97 15.50
CA GLU A 174 -44.15 -33.95 14.04
C GLU A 174 -43.17 -35.05 13.57
N ALA A 175 -42.09 -35.26 14.32
CA ALA A 175 -41.13 -36.35 14.10
C ALA A 175 -41.61 -37.74 14.58
N GLY A 176 -42.83 -37.87 15.10
CA GLY A 176 -43.43 -39.14 15.53
C GLY A 176 -43.08 -39.62 16.95
N TYR A 177 -42.42 -38.79 17.75
CA TYR A 177 -42.10 -39.02 19.15
C TYR A 177 -43.23 -38.52 20.07
N ASN A 178 -43.46 -39.22 21.19
CA ASN A 178 -44.52 -38.87 22.15
C ASN A 178 -44.00 -38.05 23.35
N GLU A 179 -42.69 -38.00 23.54
CA GLU A 179 -41.98 -37.32 24.63
C GLU A 179 -40.64 -36.80 24.08
N PRO A 180 -40.02 -35.76 24.70
CA PRO A 180 -38.71 -35.28 24.28
C PRO A 180 -37.66 -36.39 24.30
N THR A 181 -36.90 -36.51 23.21
CA THR A 181 -36.00 -37.66 22.99
C THR A 181 -34.59 -37.20 22.67
N GLU A 182 -33.62 -37.59 23.50
CA GLU A 182 -32.19 -37.44 23.20
C GLU A 182 -31.78 -38.39 22.08
N LEU A 183 -31.01 -37.88 21.13
CA LEU A 183 -30.32 -38.66 20.11
C LEU A 183 -28.89 -38.98 20.57
N ASP A 184 -28.37 -40.13 20.14
CA ASP A 184 -26.96 -40.45 20.30
C ASP A 184 -26.13 -39.73 19.23
N VAL A 185 -24.96 -39.22 19.66
CA VAL A 185 -24.14 -38.30 18.84
C VAL A 185 -23.57 -38.98 17.60
N ALA A 186 -23.22 -40.27 17.72
CA ALA A 186 -22.63 -41.06 16.67
C ALA A 186 -23.28 -42.44 16.62
N VAL A 187 -23.72 -42.85 15.44
CA VAL A 187 -24.31 -44.16 15.16
C VAL A 187 -23.65 -44.81 13.95
N GLY A 188 -23.49 -46.13 13.99
CA GLY A 188 -22.87 -46.90 12.93
C GLY A 188 -23.38 -48.34 12.91
N LEU A 189 -22.71 -49.19 12.13
CA LEU A 189 -23.00 -50.62 12.05
C LEU A 189 -22.06 -51.41 12.97
N ASP A 190 -22.56 -52.47 13.61
CA ASP A 190 -21.72 -53.36 14.42
C ASP A 190 -20.62 -54.02 13.56
N PRO A 191 -19.32 -53.73 13.78
CA PRO A 191 -18.23 -54.33 13.01
C PRO A 191 -18.00 -55.81 13.36
N GLU A 192 -18.57 -56.31 14.47
CA GLU A 192 -18.51 -57.72 14.89
C GLU A 192 -19.85 -58.47 14.70
N GLY A 193 -20.91 -57.77 14.25
CA GLY A 193 -22.29 -58.25 14.17
C GLY A 193 -22.79 -58.63 12.76
N GLU A 194 -24.09 -58.90 12.66
CA GLU A 194 -24.78 -58.99 11.36
C GLU A 194 -25.04 -57.55 10.84
N PRO A 195 -24.98 -57.30 9.51
CA PRO A 195 -24.97 -55.95 8.91
C PRO A 195 -26.34 -55.22 8.93
N THR A 196 -27.16 -55.49 9.95
CA THR A 196 -28.48 -54.86 10.19
C THR A 196 -28.60 -54.20 11.56
N ASP A 197 -27.65 -54.45 12.47
CA ASP A 197 -27.75 -54.01 13.85
C ASP A 197 -26.93 -52.72 14.06
N ALA A 198 -27.63 -51.63 14.36
CA ALA A 198 -27.02 -50.32 14.59
C ALA A 198 -26.46 -50.21 16.01
N VAL A 199 -25.28 -49.59 16.13
CA VAL A 199 -24.57 -49.35 17.39
C VAL A 199 -24.43 -47.85 17.63
N SER A 200 -24.77 -47.41 18.85
CA SER A 200 -24.51 -46.05 19.33
C SER A 200 -23.14 -45.97 20.00
N TYR A 201 -22.38 -44.92 19.69
CA TYR A 201 -21.08 -44.65 20.29
C TYR A 201 -21.15 -43.47 21.26
N THR A 202 -20.48 -43.61 22.40
CA THR A 202 -20.30 -42.50 23.34
C THR A 202 -19.30 -41.50 22.76
N VAL A 203 -19.72 -40.25 22.60
CA VAL A 203 -18.88 -39.14 22.13
C VAL A 203 -18.78 -38.08 23.23
N GLU A 204 -17.57 -37.62 23.52
CA GLU A 204 -17.31 -36.44 24.34
C GLU A 204 -17.48 -35.19 23.47
N LEU A 205 -18.30 -34.24 23.93
CA LEU A 205 -18.58 -32.99 23.22
C LEU A 205 -17.73 -31.88 23.84
N ILE A 206 -16.87 -31.27 23.03
CA ILE A 206 -15.95 -30.22 23.45
C ILE A 206 -16.35 -28.91 22.76
N ALA A 207 -16.70 -27.91 23.56
CA ALA A 207 -17.04 -26.57 23.09
C ALA A 207 -15.80 -25.82 22.59
N GLY A 208 -16.04 -24.93 21.63
CA GLY A 208 -15.05 -24.05 21.02
C GLY A 208 -15.41 -22.59 21.26
N SER A 209 -14.85 -21.67 20.48
CA SER A 209 -15.14 -20.25 20.63
C SER A 209 -14.91 -19.42 19.37
N ILE A 210 -15.64 -18.31 19.29
CA ILE A 210 -15.35 -17.21 18.37
C ILE A 210 -14.88 -16.02 19.21
N THR A 211 -13.67 -15.53 18.93
CA THR A 211 -13.19 -14.27 19.49
C THR A 211 -13.66 -13.13 18.60
N VAL A 212 -14.56 -12.30 19.11
CA VAL A 212 -14.99 -11.06 18.44
C VAL A 212 -13.98 -9.96 18.77
N THR A 213 -13.44 -9.35 17.73
CA THR A 213 -12.67 -8.11 17.79
C THR A 213 -13.48 -6.97 17.16
N SER A 214 -13.02 -5.73 17.33
CA SER A 214 -13.58 -4.57 16.64
C SER A 214 -12.45 -3.76 15.99
N THR A 215 -12.77 -2.72 15.26
CA THR A 215 -11.76 -1.76 14.81
C THR A 215 -11.54 -0.66 15.85
N HIS A 216 -10.29 -0.41 16.21
CA HIS A 216 -9.89 0.71 17.05
C HIS A 216 -9.33 1.86 16.19
N ILE A 217 -9.56 3.10 16.64
CA ILE A 217 -8.99 4.30 16.03
C ILE A 217 -7.77 4.72 16.83
N LEU A 218 -6.57 4.62 16.23
CA LEU A 218 -5.38 5.28 16.76
C LEU A 218 -5.30 6.69 16.21
N SER A 219 -5.27 7.68 17.09
CA SER A 219 -5.06 9.08 16.73
C SER A 219 -4.02 9.72 17.64
N GLY A 220 -3.55 10.89 17.25
CA GLY A 220 -2.59 11.69 18.02
C GLY A 220 -1.98 12.80 17.18
N LYS A 221 -1.10 13.59 17.80
CA LYS A 221 -0.31 14.62 17.14
C LYS A 221 1.17 14.36 17.32
N VAL A 222 1.97 14.49 16.26
CA VAL A 222 3.42 14.38 16.31
C VAL A 222 4.05 15.75 16.08
N THR A 223 5.02 16.10 16.92
CA THR A 223 5.93 17.23 16.72
C THR A 223 7.37 16.75 16.78
N VAL A 224 8.29 17.47 16.14
CA VAL A 224 9.74 17.24 16.19
C VAL A 224 10.38 18.46 16.83
N ASN A 225 11.14 18.27 17.91
CA ASN A 225 11.76 19.35 18.69
C ASN A 225 10.78 20.49 19.11
N GLY A 226 9.49 20.19 19.25
CA GLY A 226 8.42 21.13 19.62
C GLY A 226 7.67 21.77 18.45
N GLU A 227 8.02 21.48 17.20
CA GLU A 227 7.39 22.04 15.99
C GLU A 227 6.72 20.96 15.12
N VAL A 228 5.75 21.34 14.30
CA VAL A 228 5.21 20.45 13.25
C VAL A 228 6.18 20.47 12.07
N LEU A 229 6.50 19.29 11.54
CA LEU A 229 7.47 19.10 10.48
C LEU A 229 6.84 18.37 9.29
N ASP A 230 6.76 19.06 8.17
CA ASP A 230 6.32 18.50 6.88
C ASP A 230 7.16 17.29 6.50
N SER A 231 6.51 16.28 5.90
CA SER A 231 7.08 14.97 5.56
C SER A 231 7.39 14.04 6.74
N VAL A 232 7.08 14.40 7.99
CA VAL A 232 7.00 13.38 9.06
C VAL A 232 5.80 12.46 8.79
N GLN A 233 6.02 11.17 9.02
CA GLN A 233 5.00 10.13 8.87
C GLN A 233 4.93 9.30 10.14
N VAL A 234 3.83 8.56 10.30
CA VAL A 234 3.61 7.60 11.38
C VAL A 234 3.62 6.19 10.81
N MET A 235 4.59 5.40 11.25
CA MET A 235 4.70 3.98 10.95
C MET A 235 4.02 3.17 12.06
N VAL A 236 3.12 2.28 11.66
CA VAL A 236 2.43 1.33 12.54
C VAL A 236 2.96 -0.07 12.28
N MET A 237 3.28 -0.78 13.36
CA MET A 237 3.84 -2.13 13.31
C MET A 237 3.03 -3.09 14.17
N GLU A 238 2.87 -4.33 13.70
CA GLU A 238 2.35 -5.47 14.47
C GLU A 238 3.53 -6.40 14.76
N GLY A 239 4.00 -6.41 16.02
CA GLY A 239 5.27 -7.04 16.36
C GLY A 239 6.44 -6.40 15.59
N ASP A 240 7.04 -7.17 14.69
CA ASP A 240 8.15 -6.74 13.81
C ASP A 240 7.69 -6.43 12.37
N GLU A 241 6.41 -6.64 12.01
CA GLU A 241 5.88 -6.39 10.66
C GLU A 241 5.27 -4.99 10.53
N ILE A 242 5.51 -4.31 9.41
CA ILE A 242 4.95 -2.98 9.13
C ILE A 242 3.53 -3.15 8.58
N VAL A 243 2.54 -2.67 9.33
CA VAL A 243 1.12 -2.65 8.94
C VAL A 243 0.85 -1.52 7.95
N GLY A 244 1.49 -0.36 8.15
CA GLY A 244 1.35 0.78 7.26
C GLY A 244 2.18 1.98 7.69
N VAL A 245 2.31 2.93 6.77
CA VAL A 245 2.93 4.25 6.99
C VAL A 245 1.94 5.31 6.55
N TYR A 246 1.64 6.25 7.44
CA TYR A 246 0.55 7.21 7.30
C TYR A 246 1.11 8.65 7.39
N PRO A 247 0.76 9.56 6.48
CA PRO A 247 1.17 10.95 6.57
C PRO A 247 0.45 11.66 7.73
N LEU A 248 1.05 12.74 8.22
CA LEU A 248 0.40 13.71 9.10
C LEU A 248 -0.39 14.75 8.28
N ASP A 249 -1.35 15.42 8.91
CA ASP A 249 -1.96 16.66 8.38
C ASP A 249 -1.07 17.90 8.60
N GLU A 250 -1.50 19.07 8.10
CA GLU A 250 -0.79 20.36 8.24
C GLU A 250 -0.59 20.79 9.71
N ASP A 251 -1.41 20.26 10.63
CA ASP A 251 -1.31 20.47 12.08
C ASP A 251 -0.48 19.36 12.76
N GLY A 252 0.08 18.39 12.04
CA GLY A 252 0.85 17.28 12.59
C GLY A 252 0.01 16.15 13.20
N ASN A 253 -1.30 16.10 12.97
CA ASN A 253 -2.17 15.05 13.48
C ASN A 253 -2.21 13.83 12.56
N PHE A 254 -2.53 12.67 13.12
CA PHE A 254 -2.86 11.44 12.39
C PHE A 254 -4.13 10.80 12.97
N GLU A 255 -4.85 10.06 12.11
CA GLU A 255 -5.97 9.21 12.48
C GLU A 255 -5.93 7.93 11.64
N ILE A 256 -5.93 6.78 12.30
CA ILE A 256 -5.77 5.45 11.68
C ILE A 256 -6.94 4.59 12.15
N THR A 257 -7.85 4.31 11.23
CA THR A 257 -9.22 3.86 11.51
C THR A 257 -9.50 2.40 11.15
N VAL A 258 -8.46 1.59 10.95
CA VAL A 258 -8.54 0.21 10.40
C VAL A 258 -7.60 -0.77 11.13
N LEU A 259 -7.54 -0.68 12.46
CA LEU A 259 -6.68 -1.51 13.30
C LEU A 259 -7.50 -2.46 14.18
N ASP A 260 -7.20 -3.76 14.12
CA ASP A 260 -7.92 -4.79 14.87
C ASP A 260 -7.63 -4.70 16.38
N SER A 261 -8.68 -4.51 17.19
CA SER A 261 -8.58 -4.35 18.64
C SER A 261 -8.09 -5.58 19.41
N GLY A 262 -8.03 -6.75 18.77
CA GLY A 262 -7.41 -7.97 19.30
C GLY A 262 -5.89 -7.98 19.16
N MET A 263 -5.33 -7.14 18.30
CA MET A 263 -3.89 -7.03 18.07
C MET A 263 -3.26 -5.89 18.89
N THR A 264 -1.93 -5.95 19.06
CA THR A 264 -1.16 -4.90 19.75
C THR A 264 -0.23 -4.23 18.77
N PHE A 265 -0.48 -2.95 18.50
CA PHE A 265 0.31 -2.16 17.56
C PHE A 265 1.34 -1.30 18.26
N THR A 266 2.52 -1.18 17.65
CA THR A 266 3.56 -0.22 18.03
C THR A 266 3.55 0.93 17.03
N VAL A 267 3.50 2.17 17.52
CA VAL A 267 3.50 3.39 16.69
C VAL A 267 4.86 4.08 16.80
N LYS A 268 5.39 4.56 15.68
CA LYS A 268 6.65 5.35 15.63
C LYS A 268 6.51 6.48 14.61
N ALA A 269 7.13 7.61 14.86
CA ALA A 269 7.36 8.63 13.84
C ALA A 269 8.54 8.23 12.96
N VAL A 270 8.49 8.62 11.69
CA VAL A 270 9.55 8.45 10.68
C VAL A 270 9.76 9.79 9.99
N TYR A 271 11.03 10.13 9.76
CA TYR A 271 11.41 11.30 8.97
C TYR A 271 12.68 10.95 8.19
N GLY A 272 12.59 10.87 6.86
CA GLY A 272 13.66 10.30 6.04
C GLY A 272 14.04 8.89 6.52
N SER A 273 15.33 8.65 6.72
CA SER A 273 15.88 7.39 7.25
C SER A 273 15.81 7.26 8.77
N GLU A 274 15.46 8.32 9.51
CA GLU A 274 15.37 8.30 10.97
C GLU A 274 14.00 7.82 11.47
N VAL A 275 14.02 7.07 12.58
CA VAL A 275 12.83 6.45 13.18
C VAL A 275 12.81 6.70 14.69
N SER A 276 11.70 7.21 15.20
CA SER A 276 11.58 7.57 16.61
C SER A 276 11.55 6.36 17.56
N GLY A 277 11.62 6.65 18.86
CA GLY A 277 11.15 5.71 19.89
C GLY A 277 9.65 5.39 19.75
N VAL A 278 9.18 4.41 20.52
CA VAL A 278 7.76 4.05 20.55
C VAL A 278 6.93 5.24 21.04
N LEU A 279 5.87 5.56 20.29
CA LEU A 279 4.81 6.46 20.68
C LEU A 279 3.68 5.61 21.29
N GLU A 280 3.08 6.10 22.37
CA GLU A 280 1.98 5.42 23.10
C GLU A 280 0.66 6.12 22.74
N PRO A 281 0.00 5.75 21.63
CA PRO A 281 -1.10 6.50 20.99
C PRO A 281 -2.35 6.68 21.86
N GLY A 282 -3.04 7.82 21.71
CA GLY A 282 -4.21 8.20 22.51
C GLY A 282 -4.94 9.44 21.99
N GLU A 283 -6.26 9.50 22.20
CA GLU A 283 -7.11 10.58 21.69
C GLU A 283 -6.72 11.96 22.27
N GLY A 284 -6.12 12.80 21.42
CA GLY A 284 -5.69 14.16 21.79
C GLY A 284 -4.30 14.26 22.41
N ASP A 285 -3.52 13.18 22.45
CA ASP A 285 -2.14 13.20 22.94
C ASP A 285 -1.17 13.80 21.92
N VAL A 286 -0.13 14.48 22.44
CA VAL A 286 0.92 15.13 21.64
C VAL A 286 2.27 14.46 21.92
N TYR A 287 2.82 13.80 20.90
CA TYR A 287 4.11 13.15 20.93
C TYR A 287 5.19 14.08 20.39
N ASN A 288 6.10 14.50 21.26
CA ASN A 288 7.26 15.27 20.84
C ASN A 288 8.47 14.35 20.64
N TRP A 289 8.91 14.22 19.39
CA TRP A 289 10.18 13.59 19.06
C TRP A 289 11.31 14.59 19.36
N ASP A 290 11.76 14.55 20.60
CA ASP A 290 12.87 15.37 21.09
C ASP A 290 14.24 14.84 20.64
N GLY A 291 15.11 15.76 20.25
CA GLY A 291 16.53 15.48 19.98
C GLY A 291 16.84 14.95 18.59
N LEU A 292 15.91 15.07 17.63
CA LEU A 292 16.24 14.83 16.22
C LEU A 292 17.17 15.94 15.74
N GLY A 293 18.41 15.61 15.40
CA GLY A 293 19.34 16.57 14.84
C GLY A 293 18.86 17.02 13.46
N LEU A 294 18.76 18.33 13.25
CA LEU A 294 18.39 18.92 11.97
C LEU A 294 19.41 20.00 11.60
N GLY A 295 19.78 20.07 10.33
CA GLY A 295 20.63 21.10 9.75
C GLY A 295 19.94 21.80 8.58
N ALA A 296 20.71 22.64 7.88
CA ALA A 296 20.26 23.35 6.69
C ALA A 296 21.41 23.53 5.69
N VAL A 297 21.07 23.79 4.42
CA VAL A 297 21.98 24.34 3.41
C VAL A 297 21.52 25.74 3.01
N SER A 298 22.45 26.63 2.69
CA SER A 298 22.14 27.99 2.22
C SER A 298 23.14 28.50 1.20
N GLY A 299 22.67 29.43 0.38
CA GLY A 299 23.49 30.09 -0.64
C GLY A 299 22.72 31.17 -1.38
N THR A 300 23.31 31.62 -2.48
CA THR A 300 22.82 32.74 -3.29
C THR A 300 22.63 32.29 -4.74
N VAL A 301 21.49 32.63 -5.33
CA VAL A 301 21.25 32.49 -6.78
C VAL A 301 21.49 33.85 -7.45
N TYR A 302 22.59 33.92 -8.19
CA TYR A 302 22.99 35.07 -9.01
C TYR A 302 22.29 35.04 -10.39
N ASP A 303 22.10 36.24 -10.97
CA ASP A 303 21.61 36.47 -12.34
C ASP A 303 20.18 35.92 -12.65
N LEU A 304 19.39 35.61 -11.62
CA LEU A 304 17.98 35.23 -11.78
C LEU A 304 17.11 36.47 -12.06
N SER A 305 16.72 36.63 -13.33
CA SER A 305 15.94 37.75 -13.85
C SER A 305 14.59 37.96 -13.14
N ASP A 306 14.12 39.21 -13.05
CA ASP A 306 12.84 39.58 -12.44
C ASP A 306 11.66 38.76 -13.01
N GLY A 307 10.86 38.18 -12.13
CA GLY A 307 9.74 37.30 -12.47
C GLY A 307 10.10 35.88 -12.92
N ARG A 308 11.39 35.55 -13.13
CA ARG A 308 11.82 34.20 -13.54
C ARG A 308 11.77 33.25 -12.35
N GLN A 309 11.10 32.11 -12.52
CA GLN A 309 10.97 31.09 -11.47
C GLN A 309 12.04 30.01 -11.62
N ALA A 310 12.65 29.65 -10.49
CA ALA A 310 13.50 28.48 -10.34
C ALA A 310 13.18 27.77 -9.02
N MET A 311 13.70 26.56 -8.88
CA MET A 311 13.60 25.77 -7.65
C MET A 311 14.99 25.25 -7.30
N VAL A 312 15.39 25.40 -6.04
CA VAL A 312 16.53 24.67 -5.49
C VAL A 312 16.03 23.33 -5.00
N HIS A 313 16.64 22.27 -5.50
CA HIS A 313 16.36 20.88 -5.15
C HIS A 313 17.52 20.35 -4.30
N VAL A 314 17.19 19.73 -3.16
CA VAL A 314 18.13 19.14 -2.21
C VAL A 314 17.69 17.71 -1.94
N GLU A 315 18.51 16.73 -2.32
CA GLU A 315 18.22 15.29 -2.18
C GLU A 315 19.39 14.54 -1.55
N SER A 316 19.09 13.45 -0.83
CA SER A 316 20.09 12.53 -0.25
C SER A 316 19.51 11.11 -0.21
N GLU A 317 20.27 10.14 -0.70
CA GLU A 317 19.86 8.73 -0.71
C GLU A 317 20.02 8.10 0.68
N GLU A 318 21.07 8.46 1.43
CA GLU A 318 21.33 7.90 2.77
C GLU A 318 20.33 8.43 3.82
N THR A 319 19.98 9.71 3.75
CA THR A 319 18.97 10.30 4.64
C THR A 319 17.53 10.10 4.14
N GLN A 320 17.34 9.63 2.91
CA GLN A 320 16.02 9.43 2.27
C GLN A 320 15.15 10.71 2.30
N LEU A 321 15.78 11.87 2.12
CA LEU A 321 15.10 13.17 2.11
C LEU A 321 15.21 13.84 0.75
N GLU A 322 14.09 14.43 0.34
CA GLU A 322 13.94 15.32 -0.81
C GLU A 322 13.30 16.62 -0.31
N LYS A 323 13.89 17.77 -0.64
CA LYS A 323 13.34 19.10 -0.36
C LYS A 323 13.44 19.98 -1.60
N ILE A 324 12.36 20.73 -1.87
CA ILE A 324 12.28 21.69 -2.97
C ILE A 324 11.98 23.07 -2.39
N PHE A 325 12.84 24.05 -2.67
CA PHE A 325 12.65 25.45 -2.31
C PHE A 325 12.38 26.28 -3.56
N MET A 326 11.14 26.76 -3.70
CA MET A 326 10.71 27.57 -4.84
C MET A 326 11.14 29.03 -4.67
N LEU A 327 11.73 29.62 -5.69
CA LEU A 327 12.20 31.01 -5.70
C LEU A 327 11.84 31.72 -7.01
N THR A 328 11.70 33.05 -6.95
CA THR A 328 11.33 33.90 -8.09
C THR A 328 12.21 35.13 -8.03
N GLY A 329 12.95 35.41 -9.10
CA GLY A 329 13.84 36.56 -9.15
C GLY A 329 13.08 37.87 -9.01
N ASP A 330 13.69 38.87 -8.37
CA ASP A 330 13.20 40.25 -8.29
C ASP A 330 14.14 41.26 -8.98
N GLY A 331 15.09 40.74 -9.78
CA GLY A 331 16.17 41.52 -10.40
C GLY A 331 17.38 41.78 -9.49
N SER A 332 17.44 41.15 -8.32
CA SER A 332 18.63 41.09 -7.46
C SER A 332 19.07 39.65 -7.14
N ASP A 333 20.21 39.49 -6.48
CA ASP A 333 20.73 38.19 -6.04
C ASP A 333 19.77 37.56 -5.01
N GLN A 334 19.34 36.31 -5.22
CA GLN A 334 18.35 35.66 -4.35
C GLN A 334 19.03 34.77 -3.29
N GLU A 335 19.03 35.20 -2.03
CA GLU A 335 19.40 34.35 -0.90
C GLU A 335 18.35 33.24 -0.66
N TYR A 336 18.79 32.02 -0.37
CA TYR A 336 17.91 30.91 0.00
C TYR A 336 18.44 30.10 1.18
N VAL A 337 17.54 29.44 1.91
CA VAL A 337 17.86 28.47 2.96
C VAL A 337 16.91 27.29 2.81
N VAL A 338 17.46 26.07 2.71
CA VAL A 338 16.68 24.82 2.78
C VAL A 338 17.01 24.18 4.12
N ASP A 339 16.05 24.21 5.05
CA ASP A 339 16.20 23.75 6.42
C ASP A 339 15.56 22.37 6.66
N LYS A 340 15.61 21.93 7.93
CA LYS A 340 14.99 20.67 8.39
C LYS A 340 15.55 19.44 7.65
N LEU A 341 16.82 19.49 7.27
CA LEU A 341 17.56 18.38 6.66
C LEU A 341 18.16 17.50 7.77
N LEU A 342 18.20 16.19 7.58
CA LEU A 342 18.94 15.29 8.46
C LEU A 342 20.46 15.44 8.23
N PRO A 343 21.31 15.21 9.23
CA PRO A 343 22.76 15.18 9.03
C PRO A 343 23.16 14.04 8.06
N GLY A 344 24.05 14.35 7.13
CA GLY A 344 24.50 13.43 6.07
C GLY A 344 25.55 14.10 5.18
N ASP A 345 26.41 13.33 4.51
CA ASP A 345 27.50 13.84 3.65
C ASP A 345 27.33 13.53 2.16
N ASP A 346 26.15 13.04 1.75
CA ASP A 346 25.79 12.65 0.39
C ASP A 346 24.84 13.61 -0.34
N TYR A 347 24.48 14.77 0.24
CA TYR A 347 23.45 15.62 -0.35
C TYR A 347 23.86 16.16 -1.72
N ILE A 348 23.00 15.96 -2.72
CA ILE A 348 23.07 16.62 -4.02
C ILE A 348 22.19 17.86 -3.94
N VAL A 349 22.77 19.03 -4.22
CA VAL A 349 22.03 20.30 -4.32
C VAL A 349 22.10 20.80 -5.75
N SER A 350 20.95 21.17 -6.32
CA SER A 350 20.83 21.66 -7.69
C SER A 350 19.80 22.77 -7.82
N ILE A 351 19.87 23.53 -8.92
CA ILE A 351 18.86 24.49 -9.34
C ILE A 351 18.33 24.13 -10.72
N VAL A 352 17.02 24.26 -10.90
CA VAL A 352 16.32 24.03 -12.17
C VAL A 352 15.12 24.97 -12.28
N GLY A 353 14.68 25.30 -13.49
CA GLY A 353 13.57 26.21 -13.72
C GLY A 353 13.20 26.36 -15.18
N THR A 354 12.27 27.26 -15.49
CA THR A 354 11.85 27.46 -16.89
C THR A 354 12.98 28.13 -17.68
N GLY A 355 13.45 27.43 -18.73
CA GLY A 355 14.62 27.86 -19.52
C GLY A 355 15.96 27.76 -18.78
N ILE A 356 16.01 27.13 -17.60
CA ILE A 356 17.23 26.91 -16.82
C ILE A 356 17.56 25.42 -16.92
N GLN A 357 18.67 25.08 -17.56
CA GLN A 357 19.20 23.71 -17.50
C GLN A 357 19.57 23.36 -16.06
N VAL A 358 19.49 22.08 -15.69
CA VAL A 358 19.85 21.65 -14.32
C VAL A 358 21.32 21.98 -14.06
N ILE A 359 21.58 22.76 -13.02
CA ILE A 359 22.94 23.07 -12.53
C ILE A 359 23.04 22.50 -11.13
N TYR A 360 24.00 21.61 -10.91
CA TYR A 360 24.37 21.08 -9.61
C TYR A 360 25.42 21.98 -8.95
N TYR A 361 25.51 21.92 -7.62
CA TYR A 361 26.47 22.69 -6.83
C TYR A 361 27.92 22.50 -7.34
N ASP A 362 28.75 23.54 -7.17
CA ASP A 362 30.08 23.70 -7.78
C ASP A 362 30.05 23.74 -9.32
N GLY A 363 28.95 24.25 -9.89
CA GLY A 363 28.80 24.58 -11.31
C GLY A 363 28.75 23.37 -12.26
N GLN A 364 28.38 22.20 -11.76
CA GLN A 364 28.33 20.96 -12.55
C GLN A 364 27.00 20.86 -13.32
N THR A 365 27.01 20.23 -14.49
CA THR A 365 25.80 20.04 -15.33
C THR A 365 25.49 18.56 -15.61
N ASP A 366 26.27 17.66 -15.02
CA ASP A 366 26.13 16.21 -15.08
C ASP A 366 26.14 15.67 -13.65
N ILE A 367 25.09 14.93 -13.27
CA ILE A 367 24.88 14.44 -11.91
C ILE A 367 25.99 13.51 -11.45
N GLU A 368 26.61 12.76 -12.38
CA GLU A 368 27.74 11.86 -12.13
C GLU A 368 29.01 12.59 -11.64
N ASN A 369 29.04 13.93 -11.76
CA ASN A 369 30.13 14.78 -11.30
C ASN A 369 29.71 15.75 -10.18
N ALA A 370 28.48 15.68 -9.67
CA ALA A 370 27.97 16.59 -8.66
C ALA A 370 28.80 16.54 -7.37
N THR A 371 29.15 17.71 -6.83
CA THR A 371 29.84 17.81 -5.54
C THR A 371 28.85 17.60 -4.41
N PHE A 372 29.02 16.53 -3.63
CA PHE A 372 28.21 16.29 -2.43
C PHE A 372 28.39 17.39 -1.38
N VAL A 373 27.30 17.71 -0.70
CA VAL A 373 27.21 18.71 0.36
C VAL A 373 27.00 18.01 1.69
N THR A 374 27.81 18.36 2.70
CA THR A 374 27.61 17.86 4.07
C THR A 374 26.62 18.75 4.82
N VAL A 375 25.63 18.14 5.45
CA VAL A 375 24.73 18.76 6.43
C VAL A 375 25.11 18.26 7.82
N GLU A 376 25.31 19.18 8.76
CA GLU A 376 25.65 18.90 10.15
C GLU A 376 24.52 19.40 11.07
N ALA A 377 24.20 18.65 12.13
CA ALA A 377 23.13 19.00 13.07
C ALA A 377 23.35 20.37 13.73
N ASP A 378 22.25 21.10 13.98
CA ASP A 378 22.23 22.42 14.61
C ASP A 378 23.08 23.49 13.89
N SER A 379 23.28 23.32 12.57
CA SER A 379 24.15 24.20 11.76
C SER A 379 23.59 24.45 10.37
N VAL A 380 24.18 25.44 9.68
CA VAL A 380 23.87 25.78 8.27
C VAL A 380 25.16 25.62 7.46
N THR A 381 25.10 24.82 6.41
CA THR A 381 26.17 24.72 5.41
C THR A 381 25.98 25.84 4.38
N GLU A 382 26.71 26.93 4.59
CA GLU A 382 26.67 28.14 3.76
C GLU A 382 27.54 28.02 2.48
N GLY A 383 27.25 28.85 1.48
CA GLY A 383 28.05 28.99 0.26
C GLY A 383 27.67 28.04 -0.86
N ILE A 384 26.47 27.46 -0.80
CA ILE A 384 25.90 26.62 -1.86
C ILE A 384 25.32 27.54 -2.95
N ASP A 385 26.22 28.25 -3.64
CA ASP A 385 25.84 29.30 -4.58
C ASP A 385 25.58 28.75 -6.01
N PHE A 386 24.68 29.43 -6.72
CA PHE A 386 24.35 29.16 -8.12
C PHE A 386 24.41 30.43 -8.95
N THR A 387 24.87 30.33 -10.20
CA THR A 387 24.70 31.37 -11.22
C THR A 387 23.87 30.77 -12.34
N VAL A 388 22.69 31.34 -12.60
CA VAL A 388 21.89 30.97 -13.77
C VAL A 388 22.25 31.91 -14.92
N GLU A 389 22.35 31.41 -16.15
CA GLU A 389 22.59 32.33 -17.28
C GLU A 389 21.43 33.32 -17.40
N GLU A 390 21.74 34.62 -17.57
CA GLU A 390 20.76 35.68 -17.85
C GLU A 390 19.78 35.19 -18.92
N ASP A 391 18.48 35.40 -18.70
CA ASP A 391 17.50 35.17 -19.77
C ASP A 391 17.70 36.24 -20.85
N THR A 392 18.55 35.95 -21.83
CA THR A 392 18.82 36.87 -22.95
C THR A 392 17.64 37.02 -23.91
N GLY A 393 16.51 36.35 -23.62
CA GLY A 393 15.37 36.17 -24.51
C GLY A 393 15.69 35.24 -25.67
N PRO A 394 14.69 34.94 -26.53
CA PRO A 394 14.94 34.27 -27.81
C PRO A 394 15.95 35.08 -28.64
N ILE A 395 16.86 34.42 -29.35
CA ILE A 395 17.92 35.09 -30.13
C ILE A 395 17.35 36.00 -31.23
N LEU A 396 16.10 35.75 -31.63
CA LEU A 396 15.35 36.52 -32.61
C LEU A 396 14.47 37.63 -32.00
N ASP A 397 14.49 37.85 -30.69
CA ASP A 397 13.93 39.02 -30.01
C ASP A 397 14.93 40.20 -30.10
N ILE A 398 14.63 41.11 -31.01
CA ILE A 398 15.52 42.20 -31.44
C ILE A 398 15.29 43.47 -30.63
N ASP A 399 14.09 43.72 -30.10
CA ASP A 399 13.85 44.82 -29.15
C ASP A 399 13.84 44.41 -27.66
N ALA A 400 14.04 43.13 -27.37
CA ALA A 400 14.10 42.56 -26.02
C ALA A 400 12.83 42.86 -25.21
N ASN A 401 11.66 42.56 -25.80
CA ASN A 401 10.35 42.66 -25.15
C ASN A 401 9.79 41.30 -24.66
N GLY A 402 10.55 40.22 -24.81
CA GLY A 402 10.19 38.86 -24.45
C GLY A 402 9.40 38.10 -25.54
N GLN A 403 9.26 38.64 -26.75
CA GLN A 403 8.46 38.05 -27.82
C GLN A 403 9.12 38.19 -29.20
N THR A 404 9.51 37.08 -29.82
CA THR A 404 9.87 37.09 -31.25
C THR A 404 8.62 37.31 -32.12
N ASN A 405 8.52 38.47 -32.77
CA ASN A 405 7.36 38.86 -33.56
C ASN A 405 7.76 39.24 -35.01
N PRO A 406 7.09 38.66 -36.04
CA PRO A 406 7.47 38.86 -37.44
C PRO A 406 7.24 40.29 -37.96
N PHE A 407 6.50 41.13 -37.25
CA PHE A 407 6.21 42.52 -37.64
C PHE A 407 7.12 43.56 -36.97
N THR A 408 7.82 43.18 -35.90
CA THR A 408 8.78 44.01 -35.16
C THR A 408 10.20 43.56 -35.48
N ASP A 409 10.57 42.38 -34.99
CA ASP A 409 11.93 41.85 -34.95
C ASP A 409 12.47 41.53 -36.33
N VAL A 410 11.71 40.71 -37.07
CA VAL A 410 12.11 40.29 -38.40
C VAL A 410 12.09 41.48 -39.38
N VAL A 411 11.23 42.48 -39.14
CA VAL A 411 11.27 43.74 -39.90
C VAL A 411 12.58 44.49 -39.64
N MET A 412 13.08 44.50 -38.40
CA MET A 412 14.38 45.09 -38.06
C MET A 412 15.56 44.28 -38.63
N ILE A 413 15.54 42.94 -38.56
CA ILE A 413 16.55 42.06 -39.20
C ILE A 413 16.62 42.33 -40.72
N VAL A 414 15.47 42.32 -41.40
CA VAL A 414 15.37 42.60 -42.84
C VAL A 414 15.94 43.99 -43.14
N ARG A 415 15.50 45.03 -42.43
CA ARG A 415 16.00 46.41 -42.61
C ARG A 415 17.52 46.48 -42.42
N TYR A 416 18.06 45.82 -41.40
CA TYR A 416 19.50 45.81 -41.16
C TYR A 416 20.26 45.14 -42.32
N LEU A 417 19.79 43.99 -42.81
CA LEU A 417 20.40 43.27 -43.94
C LEU A 417 20.34 44.06 -45.25
N PHE A 418 19.26 44.82 -45.48
CA PHE A 418 19.16 45.75 -46.62
C PHE A 418 19.89 47.09 -46.42
N GLY A 419 20.67 47.25 -45.34
CA GLY A 419 21.53 48.41 -45.11
C GLY A 419 20.86 49.63 -44.46
N PHE A 420 19.62 49.51 -43.97
CA PHE A 420 18.97 50.57 -43.20
C PHE A 420 19.58 50.67 -41.79
N ARG A 421 19.78 51.89 -41.31
CA ARG A 421 20.48 52.23 -40.05
C ARG A 421 19.84 53.44 -39.38
N GLY A 422 20.19 53.70 -38.13
CA GLY A 422 19.63 54.74 -37.28
C GLY A 422 18.12 54.63 -37.17
N GLN A 423 17.43 55.76 -37.16
CA GLN A 423 15.97 55.80 -37.07
C GLN A 423 15.27 54.99 -38.19
N THR A 424 15.87 54.84 -39.38
CA THR A 424 15.25 54.04 -40.46
C THR A 424 15.23 52.53 -40.21
N LEU A 425 16.07 52.04 -39.29
CA LEU A 425 16.04 50.66 -38.82
C LEU A 425 14.83 50.41 -37.93
N ILE A 426 14.62 51.25 -36.91
CA ILE A 426 13.64 51.02 -35.84
C ILE A 426 12.24 51.62 -36.11
N GLN A 427 12.11 52.61 -37.01
CA GLN A 427 10.87 53.39 -37.17
C GLN A 427 9.63 52.51 -37.46
N GLY A 428 8.69 52.48 -36.52
CA GLY A 428 7.44 51.72 -36.64
C GLY A 428 7.64 50.20 -36.71
N ALA A 429 8.75 49.70 -36.17
CA ALA A 429 9.05 48.28 -35.98
C ALA A 429 9.54 47.97 -34.55
N ILE A 430 10.13 48.94 -33.85
CA ILE A 430 10.53 48.79 -32.44
C ILE A 430 9.32 48.84 -31.49
N ASP A 431 9.30 47.96 -30.50
CA ASP A 431 8.54 48.15 -29.27
C ASP A 431 9.22 49.18 -28.36
N LEU A 432 8.43 50.09 -27.79
CA LEU A 432 8.94 51.11 -26.86
C LEU A 432 8.97 50.60 -25.41
N GLU A 433 8.31 49.47 -25.12
CA GLU A 433 8.36 48.80 -23.82
C GLU A 433 9.50 47.76 -23.76
N GLY A 434 10.13 47.44 -24.90
CA GLY A 434 11.29 46.55 -24.98
C GLY A 434 12.59 47.15 -24.40
N ASN A 435 13.44 46.29 -23.84
CA ASN A 435 14.69 46.67 -23.18
C ASN A 435 15.78 47.18 -24.14
N ARG A 436 15.62 46.98 -25.46
CA ARG A 436 16.56 47.38 -26.52
C ARG A 436 15.96 48.43 -27.47
N ASN A 437 15.30 49.45 -26.91
CA ASN A 437 14.47 50.41 -27.66
C ASN A 437 15.22 51.52 -28.46
N THR A 438 16.56 51.56 -28.50
CA THR A 438 17.30 52.55 -29.32
C THR A 438 17.95 51.94 -30.56
N ALA A 439 18.05 52.72 -31.64
CA ALA A 439 18.69 52.28 -32.88
C ALA A 439 20.17 51.88 -32.69
N SER A 440 20.87 52.44 -31.70
CA SER A 440 22.26 52.08 -31.41
C SER A 440 22.35 50.67 -30.84
N ASP A 441 21.44 50.34 -29.92
CA ASP A 441 21.45 49.07 -29.20
C ASP A 441 20.95 47.93 -30.10
N VAL A 442 19.90 48.20 -30.89
CA VAL A 442 19.43 47.28 -31.95
C VAL A 442 20.52 47.03 -33.00
N GLU A 443 21.24 48.05 -33.47
CA GLU A 443 22.36 47.85 -34.41
C GLU A 443 23.47 47.01 -33.80
N ALA A 444 23.81 47.24 -32.53
CA ALA A 444 24.84 46.47 -31.82
C ALA A 444 24.43 44.99 -31.67
N TYR A 445 23.18 44.72 -31.29
CA TYR A 445 22.68 43.35 -31.13
C TYR A 445 22.57 42.61 -32.47
N ILE A 446 21.95 43.21 -33.50
CA ILE A 446 21.87 42.59 -34.82
C ILE A 446 23.29 42.33 -35.38
N ALA A 447 24.24 43.24 -35.16
CA ALA A 447 25.63 43.02 -35.56
C ALA A 447 26.30 41.87 -34.79
N ALA A 448 26.01 41.71 -33.50
CA ALA A 448 26.52 40.62 -32.68
C ALA A 448 25.98 39.26 -33.16
N ILE A 449 24.66 39.12 -33.31
CA ILE A 449 24.05 37.84 -33.73
C ILE A 449 24.41 37.46 -35.16
N LEU A 450 24.59 38.44 -36.07
CA LEU A 450 25.16 38.22 -37.40
C LEU A 450 26.60 37.73 -37.36
N SER A 451 27.42 38.28 -36.45
CA SER A 451 28.84 37.91 -36.33
C SER A 451 29.03 36.54 -35.70
N ALA A 452 28.10 36.13 -34.83
CA ALA A 452 28.04 34.79 -34.23
C ALA A 452 27.43 33.73 -35.17
N GLY A 453 26.77 34.16 -36.25
CA GLY A 453 26.17 33.27 -37.25
C GLY A 453 24.74 32.80 -36.93
N TYR A 454 24.07 33.37 -35.93
CA TYR A 454 22.72 32.91 -35.51
C TYR A 454 21.62 33.10 -36.56
N LEU A 455 21.86 33.91 -37.60
CA LEU A 455 20.94 34.08 -38.73
C LEU A 455 21.23 33.16 -39.93
N ASP A 456 22.16 32.21 -39.81
CA ASP A 456 22.39 31.09 -40.76
C ASP A 456 21.58 29.87 -40.27
N VAL A 457 20.27 29.89 -40.53
CA VAL A 457 19.32 28.94 -39.93
C VAL A 457 19.37 27.59 -40.61
N ASP A 458 19.74 27.52 -41.89
CA ASP A 458 19.94 26.24 -42.60
C ASP A 458 21.38 25.69 -42.48
N GLY A 459 22.31 26.50 -41.98
CA GLY A 459 23.67 26.09 -41.65
C GLY A 459 24.54 25.90 -42.89
N ASN A 460 24.28 26.61 -43.99
CA ASN A 460 25.08 26.57 -45.21
C ASN A 460 26.35 27.45 -45.15
N GLY A 461 26.49 28.29 -44.12
CA GLY A 461 27.60 29.24 -43.93
C GLY A 461 27.39 30.60 -44.59
N VAL A 462 26.20 30.91 -45.12
CA VAL A 462 25.88 32.14 -45.87
C VAL A 462 24.51 32.68 -45.47
N ILE A 463 24.51 33.67 -44.57
CA ILE A 463 23.31 34.40 -44.14
C ILE A 463 22.69 35.16 -45.32
N SER A 464 21.45 34.85 -45.67
CA SER A 464 20.78 35.30 -46.88
C SER A 464 19.35 35.80 -46.62
N PRO A 465 19.00 37.06 -46.98
CA PRO A 465 17.65 37.61 -46.77
C PRO A 465 16.53 36.91 -47.55
N PHE A 466 16.89 36.09 -48.55
CA PHE A 466 15.95 35.37 -49.41
C PHE A 466 15.85 33.88 -49.09
N GLU A 467 16.73 33.38 -48.22
CA GLU A 467 16.79 32.00 -47.77
C GLU A 467 16.47 31.96 -46.27
N ASP A 468 17.44 32.24 -45.39
CA ASP A 468 17.29 32.16 -43.92
C ASP A 468 16.12 32.97 -43.38
N VAL A 469 16.06 34.26 -43.74
CA VAL A 469 15.03 35.17 -43.22
C VAL A 469 13.65 34.77 -43.73
N VAL A 470 13.55 34.15 -44.91
CA VAL A 470 12.28 33.59 -45.40
C VAL A 470 11.87 32.38 -44.57
N MET A 471 12.81 31.55 -44.12
CA MET A 471 12.54 30.44 -43.21
C MET A 471 12.14 30.93 -41.80
N ILE A 472 12.80 31.95 -41.25
CA ILE A 472 12.41 32.61 -39.99
C ILE A 472 10.97 33.15 -40.08
N VAL A 473 10.65 33.95 -41.11
CA VAL A 473 9.29 34.46 -41.34
C VAL A 473 8.28 33.32 -41.40
N ARG A 474 8.57 32.26 -42.16
CA ARG A 474 7.68 31.10 -42.30
C ARG A 474 7.46 30.39 -40.97
N ARG A 475 8.50 30.19 -40.16
CA ARG A 475 8.38 29.55 -38.85
C ARG A 475 7.47 30.35 -37.92
N LEU A 476 7.65 31.67 -37.85
CA LEU A 476 6.82 32.57 -37.03
C LEU A 476 5.37 32.68 -37.51
N PHE A 477 5.09 32.41 -38.79
CA PHE A 477 3.72 32.25 -39.31
C PHE A 477 3.19 30.81 -39.21
N GLY A 478 3.86 29.92 -38.46
CA GLY A 478 3.40 28.57 -38.15
C GLY A 478 3.64 27.52 -39.25
N PHE A 479 4.49 27.81 -40.24
CA PHE A 479 4.87 26.82 -41.26
C PHE A 479 5.95 25.87 -40.74
N SER A 480 5.89 24.60 -41.18
CA SER A 480 6.81 23.53 -40.80
C SER A 480 7.10 22.57 -41.98
N GLY A 481 8.05 21.66 -41.81
CA GLY A 481 8.40 20.63 -42.78
C GLY A 481 8.70 21.20 -44.18
N THR A 482 8.19 20.56 -45.23
CA THR A 482 8.44 21.02 -46.61
C THR A 482 7.98 22.45 -46.88
N ALA A 483 6.95 22.95 -46.20
CA ALA A 483 6.45 24.31 -46.40
C ALA A 483 7.36 25.38 -45.78
N LEU A 484 8.12 25.03 -44.74
CA LEU A 484 9.15 25.89 -44.14
C LEU A 484 10.30 26.11 -45.13
N ILE A 485 10.84 25.03 -45.72
CA ILE A 485 12.07 25.07 -46.54
C ILE A 485 11.86 25.30 -48.05
N SER A 486 10.64 25.11 -48.60
CA SER A 486 10.43 25.07 -50.06
C SER A 486 10.84 26.38 -50.76
N GLY A 487 11.86 26.29 -51.62
CA GLY A 487 12.40 27.44 -52.35
C GLY A 487 13.09 28.51 -51.48
N ALA A 488 13.42 28.18 -50.23
CA ALA A 488 14.15 29.03 -49.30
C ALA A 488 15.37 28.33 -48.67
N ILE A 489 15.53 27.02 -48.81
CA ILE A 489 16.75 26.31 -48.37
C ILE A 489 17.91 26.52 -49.35
N GLY A 490 19.06 26.91 -48.81
CA GLY A 490 20.28 27.23 -49.52
C GLY A 490 21.07 26.01 -50.00
N SER A 491 21.92 26.24 -51.00
CA SER A 491 22.78 25.21 -51.59
C SER A 491 23.94 24.85 -50.65
N GLY A 492 23.82 23.72 -49.96
CA GLY A 492 24.82 23.27 -48.98
C GLY A 492 24.37 23.36 -47.53
N SER A 493 23.07 23.65 -47.30
CA SER A 493 22.39 23.49 -46.02
C SER A 493 22.82 22.21 -45.30
N THR A 494 23.12 22.35 -44.01
CA THR A 494 23.52 21.25 -43.14
C THR A 494 22.40 20.78 -42.22
N ARG A 495 21.31 21.56 -42.11
CA ARG A 495 20.10 21.22 -41.35
C ARG A 495 18.93 20.84 -42.26
N ASP A 496 18.06 19.94 -41.80
CA ASP A 496 16.77 19.64 -42.42
C ASP A 496 15.63 20.54 -41.91
N ALA A 497 14.41 20.32 -42.40
CA ALA A 497 13.28 21.19 -42.07
C ALA A 497 12.85 21.16 -40.60
N ASP A 498 13.07 20.04 -39.90
CA ASP A 498 12.69 19.89 -38.50
C ASP A 498 13.82 20.42 -37.60
N GLU A 499 15.08 20.20 -37.98
CA GLU A 499 16.26 20.83 -37.35
C GLU A 499 16.24 22.37 -37.48
N ILE A 500 15.85 22.90 -38.64
CA ILE A 500 15.67 24.35 -38.86
C ILE A 500 14.54 24.90 -37.99
N ALA A 501 13.44 24.16 -37.80
CA ALA A 501 12.33 24.60 -36.96
C ALA A 501 12.77 24.71 -35.48
N VAL A 502 13.46 23.70 -34.96
CA VAL A 502 14.02 23.71 -33.60
C VAL A 502 15.03 24.85 -33.42
N TYR A 503 15.90 25.08 -34.40
CA TYR A 503 16.91 26.14 -34.35
C TYR A 503 16.34 27.58 -34.36
N ILE A 504 15.11 27.76 -34.87
CA ILE A 504 14.43 29.07 -34.88
C ILE A 504 13.59 29.26 -33.60
N ASP A 505 13.19 28.17 -32.94
CA ASP A 505 12.42 28.20 -31.68
C ASP A 505 13.31 28.31 -30.41
N SER A 506 14.63 28.14 -30.55
CA SER A 506 15.66 28.30 -29.50
C SER A 506 16.22 29.71 -29.44
#